data_AF-A0A955CEF6-F1
#
_entry.id   AF-A0A955CEF6-F1
#
_cell.length_a   1.000
_cell.length_b   1.000
_cell.length_c   1.000
_cell.angle_alpha   90.00
_cell.angle_beta   90.00
_cell.angle_gamma   90.00
#
_symmetry.space_group_name_H-M   'P 1'
#
loop_
_entity.id
_entity.type
_entity.pdbx_description
1 polymer ?
#
loop_
_entity_poly.entity_id
_entity_poly.type
_entity_poly.pdbx_seq_one_letter_code
_entity_poly.pdbx_strand_id
1 'polypeptide(L)'
;TAEVAQYLWLDAMTPASQFFASCRKEPNEREGRFAPLRTFALHRVASATEDAISYSAAQLRRQVVRQWAGGDDACEDGDEADGDRDSGRDTNQIVRGVGPLVGRMQLQVDGLAANARSLIESQLGGEPEHLAQTIWEQIDDSVAEGKAAAVRNAVDKLFVAAPEESEGTQSVKNRPLDSIVSPLSMKLATNLSQWILARLDDRQERLLGAERSTGWLIEHFECVERDSQRLSAGFARQLNESLQPFRDAAQAKRSVVVDSEWAANYLRLHVDKASALAAAVLARRMKLELRNVKGALVEFGRHLRSMAEGLAAAVQDEFTEQRPPENLLSGAESDLTALVDEKMEAFIAEQGGLFQTLMGNTRVRGQMLEELTRQSVEVVRGVAMRRNPLDSLLAADDEGRPMQDLAALAESVSPDFLCQGGTVRRLAVLPAADPRSETAVQLKSQLSKDSTVIPAGEGELTLCSEAWDLAVPHLALELIQSRRDYVDFASRVQTRSDVAWGSLIEDAVDVEALSIPPAKNRS
;
A
#
# COMPACT_ATOMS: atom_id res chain seq x y z
N THR A 1 22.65 21.02 -23.33
CA THR A 1 23.38 19.72 -23.30
C THR A 1 22.47 18.52 -23.47
N ALA A 2 21.27 18.50 -22.86
CA ALA A 2 20.29 17.42 -23.05
C ALA A 2 19.87 17.22 -24.52
N GLU A 3 19.60 18.30 -25.26
CA GLU A 3 19.27 18.24 -26.69
C GLU A 3 20.38 17.62 -27.55
N VAL A 4 21.65 17.95 -27.24
CA VAL A 4 22.82 17.38 -27.94
C VAL A 4 22.92 15.88 -27.66
N ALA A 5 22.75 15.45 -26.39
CA ALA A 5 22.76 14.05 -26.04
C ALA A 5 21.62 13.28 -26.74
N GLN A 6 20.44 13.88 -26.82
CA GLN A 6 19.29 13.31 -27.51
C GLN A 6 19.53 13.20 -29.02
N TYR A 7 20.05 14.26 -29.64
CA TYR A 7 20.42 14.25 -31.05
C TYR A 7 21.46 13.16 -31.35
N LEU A 8 22.50 13.04 -30.51
CA LEU A 8 23.51 11.99 -30.65
C LEU A 8 22.91 10.59 -30.44
N TRP A 9 21.97 10.42 -29.52
CA TRP A 9 21.25 9.16 -29.36
C TRP A 9 20.41 8.82 -30.59
N LEU A 10 19.67 9.79 -31.14
CA LEU A 10 18.91 9.60 -32.39
C LEU A 10 19.83 9.22 -33.55
N ASP A 11 20.97 9.89 -33.68
CA ASP A 11 21.95 9.67 -34.76
C ASP A 11 22.74 8.35 -34.61
N ALA A 12 23.03 7.91 -33.40
CA ALA A 12 23.86 6.73 -33.18
C ALA A 12 23.05 5.44 -32.92
N MET A 13 21.91 5.55 -32.23
CA MET A 13 21.23 4.39 -31.64
C MET A 13 19.86 4.08 -32.23
N THR A 14 19.37 4.91 -33.17
CA THR A 14 18.04 4.71 -33.77
C THR A 14 18.10 4.60 -35.29
N PRO A 15 17.03 4.09 -35.94
CA PRO A 15 16.88 4.15 -37.39
C PRO A 15 17.00 5.56 -38.01
N ALA A 16 16.87 6.64 -37.22
CA ALA A 16 17.12 8.00 -37.67
C ALA A 16 18.57 8.24 -38.14
N SER A 17 19.52 7.42 -37.70
CA SER A 17 20.91 7.40 -38.21
C SER A 17 20.99 7.37 -39.74
N GLN A 18 20.09 6.64 -40.40
CA GLN A 18 20.04 6.56 -41.86
C GLN A 18 19.56 7.86 -42.51
N PHE A 19 18.61 8.54 -41.86
CA PHE A 19 18.16 9.86 -42.28
C PHE A 19 19.30 10.86 -42.17
N PHE A 20 19.97 10.96 -41.02
CA PHE A 20 21.10 11.87 -40.85
C PHE A 20 22.23 11.55 -41.82
N ALA A 21 22.60 10.28 -41.98
CA ALA A 21 23.60 9.85 -42.96
C ALA A 21 23.22 10.22 -44.41
N SER A 22 21.94 10.26 -44.75
CA SER A 22 21.46 10.71 -46.07
C SER A 22 21.61 12.22 -46.22
N CYS A 23 21.25 13.00 -45.20
CA CYS A 23 21.57 14.43 -45.14
C CYS A 23 23.09 14.69 -45.20
N ARG A 24 23.94 13.76 -44.72
CA ARG A 24 25.42 13.84 -44.84
C ARG A 24 25.93 13.66 -46.26
N LYS A 25 25.19 12.94 -47.10
CA LYS A 25 25.58 12.56 -48.46
C LYS A 25 24.96 13.44 -49.54
N GLU A 26 23.93 14.22 -49.21
CA GLU A 26 23.27 15.11 -50.15
C GLU A 26 24.29 16.14 -50.69
N PRO A 27 24.51 16.22 -52.02
CA PRO A 27 25.57 17.02 -52.58
C PRO A 27 25.28 18.51 -52.39
N ASN A 28 26.31 19.26 -51.98
CA ASN A 28 26.23 20.71 -51.90
C ASN A 28 26.15 21.29 -53.32
N GLU A 29 24.96 21.72 -53.73
CA GLU A 29 24.76 22.41 -55.02
C GLU A 29 25.63 23.68 -55.13
N ARG A 30 26.04 24.24 -53.99
CA ARG A 30 27.04 25.31 -53.89
C ARG A 30 28.45 24.74 -53.93
N GLU A 31 28.80 24.10 -55.03
CA GLU A 31 30.16 23.62 -55.26
C GLU A 31 31.16 24.79 -55.17
N GLY A 32 32.03 24.76 -54.14
CA GLY A 32 33.40 25.20 -54.39
C GLY A 32 34.14 26.08 -53.39
N ARG A 33 33.63 26.49 -52.21
CA ARG A 33 34.47 27.34 -51.31
C ARG A 33 34.42 27.11 -49.80
N PHE A 34 33.43 26.44 -49.23
CA PHE A 34 33.29 26.37 -47.76
C PHE A 34 32.91 24.97 -47.28
N ALA A 35 33.49 24.54 -46.16
CA ALA A 35 33.06 23.32 -45.47
C ALA A 35 31.60 23.53 -44.99
N PRO A 36 30.68 22.58 -45.25
CA PRO A 36 29.29 22.72 -44.85
C PRO A 36 29.19 22.73 -43.33
N LEU A 37 28.75 23.85 -42.76
CA LEU A 37 28.34 23.87 -41.36
C LEU A 37 26.95 23.26 -41.24
N ARG A 38 26.78 22.44 -40.20
CA ARG A 38 25.51 21.83 -39.84
C ARG A 38 25.04 22.35 -38.50
N THR A 39 23.75 22.45 -38.36
CA THR A 39 23.08 22.73 -37.09
C THR A 39 21.80 21.90 -37.03
N PHE A 40 21.25 21.76 -35.85
CA PHE A 40 19.99 21.07 -35.65
C PHE A 40 19.15 21.79 -34.61
N ALA A 41 17.83 21.59 -34.70
CA ALA A 41 16.89 21.86 -33.63
C ALA A 41 16.14 20.58 -33.32
N LEU A 42 15.81 20.40 -32.05
CA LEU A 42 15.09 19.24 -31.56
C LEU A 42 13.99 19.70 -30.61
N HIS A 43 12.79 19.20 -30.83
CA HIS A 43 11.66 19.43 -29.95
C HIS A 43 10.99 18.10 -29.63
N ARG A 44 10.69 17.89 -28.36
CA ARG A 44 10.02 16.68 -27.88
C ARG A 44 8.59 17.03 -27.50
N VAL A 45 7.66 16.26 -28.02
CA VAL A 45 6.28 16.28 -27.58
C VAL A 45 6.05 15.05 -26.73
N ALA A 46 6.02 15.28 -25.41
CA ALA A 46 5.63 14.27 -24.46
C ALA A 46 4.14 13.95 -24.62
N SER A 47 3.77 12.70 -24.34
CA SER A 47 2.37 12.26 -24.35
C SER A 47 1.52 12.91 -23.25
N ALA A 48 2.16 13.45 -22.21
CA ALA A 48 1.54 14.23 -21.17
C ALA A 48 2.52 15.28 -20.64
N THR A 49 1.99 16.42 -20.19
CA THR A 49 2.79 17.45 -19.52
C THR A 49 3.21 16.97 -18.12
N GLU A 50 4.31 17.52 -17.58
CA GLU A 50 4.74 17.22 -16.20
C GLU A 50 3.65 17.59 -15.17
N ASP A 51 2.88 18.65 -15.44
CA ASP A 51 1.74 19.07 -14.63
C ASP A 51 0.60 18.03 -14.65
N ALA A 52 0.28 17.47 -15.83
CA ALA A 52 -0.73 16.42 -15.95
C ALA A 52 -0.33 15.13 -15.23
N ILE A 53 0.96 14.77 -15.30
CA ILE A 53 1.52 13.64 -14.56
C ILE A 53 1.45 13.90 -13.05
N SER A 54 1.88 15.08 -12.61
CA SER A 54 1.90 15.47 -11.18
C SER A 54 0.49 15.51 -10.60
N TYR A 55 -0.46 16.12 -11.32
CA TYR A 55 -1.88 16.16 -10.98
C TYR A 55 -2.51 14.77 -10.89
N SER A 56 -2.33 13.94 -11.93
CA SER A 56 -2.86 12.57 -11.96
C SER A 56 -2.23 11.72 -10.85
N ALA A 57 -0.93 11.87 -10.60
CA ALA A 57 -0.26 11.19 -9.49
C ALA A 57 -0.81 11.68 -8.13
N ALA A 58 -1.15 12.95 -7.98
CA ALA A 58 -1.76 13.49 -6.77
C ALA A 58 -3.16 12.89 -6.51
N GLN A 59 -3.99 12.78 -7.55
CA GLN A 59 -5.30 12.10 -7.46
C GLN A 59 -5.13 10.62 -7.12
N LEU A 60 -4.18 9.93 -7.76
CA LEU A 60 -3.92 8.51 -7.52
C LEU A 60 -3.50 8.25 -6.08
N ARG A 61 -2.57 9.03 -5.51
CA ARG A 61 -2.18 8.95 -4.10
C ARG A 61 -3.36 9.09 -3.15
N ARG A 62 -4.21 10.09 -3.39
CA ARG A 62 -5.42 10.33 -2.61
C ARG A 62 -6.35 9.11 -2.67
N GLN A 63 -6.52 8.54 -3.86
CA GLN A 63 -7.38 7.37 -4.06
C GLN A 63 -6.85 6.13 -3.33
N VAL A 64 -5.53 5.92 -3.32
CA VAL A 64 -4.88 4.84 -2.54
C VAL A 64 -5.19 5.00 -1.04
N VAL A 65 -5.00 6.20 -0.48
CA VAL A 65 -5.29 6.46 0.94
C VAL A 65 -6.78 6.31 1.27
N ARG A 66 -7.66 6.72 0.36
CA ARG A 66 -9.11 6.50 0.49
C ARG A 66 -9.46 5.02 0.47
N GLN A 67 -8.85 4.24 -0.41
CA GLN A 67 -9.05 2.80 -0.46
C GLN A 67 -8.60 2.13 0.84
N TRP A 68 -7.47 2.55 1.42
CA TRP A 68 -7.05 2.10 2.75
C TRP A 68 -8.05 2.45 3.85
N ALA A 69 -8.73 3.59 3.72
CA ALA A 69 -9.77 4.04 4.65
C ALA A 69 -11.11 3.32 4.46
N GLY A 70 -11.28 2.49 3.42
CA GLY A 70 -12.52 1.79 3.11
C GLY A 70 -13.29 2.29 1.89
N GLY A 71 -12.72 3.16 1.07
CA GLY A 71 -13.40 3.73 -0.10
C GLY A 71 -14.43 4.82 0.25
N ASP A 72 -15.00 5.44 -0.79
CA ASP A 72 -16.00 6.52 -0.69
C ASP A 72 -17.45 5.97 -0.57
N ASP A 73 -17.65 4.67 -0.38
CA ASP A 73 -18.97 4.00 -0.29
C ASP A 73 -19.87 4.49 0.86
N ALA A 74 -19.40 5.45 1.68
CA ALA A 74 -20.20 6.09 2.71
C ALA A 74 -21.06 7.28 2.19
N CYS A 75 -20.99 7.61 0.91
CA CYS A 75 -21.82 8.65 0.28
C CYS A 75 -22.86 8.10 -0.72
N GLU A 76 -23.35 6.87 -0.52
CA GLU A 76 -24.68 6.53 -1.00
C GLU A 76 -25.71 7.26 -0.12
N ASP A 77 -25.88 8.55 -0.41
CA ASP A 77 -27.00 9.35 0.03
C ASP A 77 -28.30 8.70 -0.49
N GLY A 78 -28.92 7.89 0.35
CA GLY A 78 -30.35 8.00 0.62
C GLY A 78 -31.34 7.79 -0.54
N ASP A 79 -31.26 6.66 -1.23
CA ASP A 79 -32.46 6.04 -1.78
C ASP A 79 -32.70 4.68 -1.08
N GLU A 80 -33.28 4.76 0.12
CA GLU A 80 -33.86 3.64 0.90
C GLU A 80 -35.08 3.00 0.19
N ALA A 81 -35.10 2.98 -1.14
CA ALA A 81 -36.21 2.48 -1.93
C ALA A 81 -35.92 1.06 -2.42
N ASP A 82 -36.22 0.11 -1.52
CA ASP A 82 -36.84 -1.17 -1.88
C ASP A 82 -35.93 -2.20 -2.59
N GLY A 83 -35.16 -2.96 -1.80
CA GLY A 83 -34.28 -4.00 -2.33
C GLY A 83 -33.89 -5.08 -1.33
N ASP A 84 -34.87 -5.80 -0.77
CA ASP A 84 -34.73 -6.98 0.12
C ASP A 84 -34.10 -8.22 -0.58
N ARG A 85 -33.11 -8.03 -1.45
CA ARG A 85 -32.51 -9.11 -2.24
C ARG A 85 -30.99 -8.99 -2.31
N ASP A 86 -30.34 -9.90 -1.60
CA ASP A 86 -28.92 -10.32 -1.71
C ASP A 86 -27.92 -9.83 -0.64
N SER A 87 -28.40 -9.35 0.52
CA SER A 87 -27.57 -9.11 1.72
C SER A 87 -26.93 -10.38 2.33
N GLY A 88 -27.33 -11.58 1.87
CA GLY A 88 -26.80 -12.86 2.36
C GLY A 88 -25.49 -13.33 1.71
N ARG A 89 -25.07 -12.74 0.59
CA ARG A 89 -23.80 -13.12 -0.07
C ARG A 89 -22.58 -12.41 0.49
N ASP A 90 -22.74 -11.17 0.96
CA ASP A 90 -21.63 -10.38 1.48
C ASP A 90 -21.17 -10.83 2.87
N THR A 91 -22.07 -11.33 3.71
CA THR A 91 -21.72 -11.83 5.05
C THR A 91 -20.70 -13.00 5.00
N ASN A 92 -20.64 -13.73 3.89
CA ASN A 92 -19.77 -14.90 3.74
C ASN A 92 -18.35 -14.57 3.22
N GLN A 93 -18.14 -13.47 2.48
CA GLN A 93 -16.79 -13.08 2.06
C GLN A 93 -16.05 -12.27 3.13
N ILE A 94 -16.80 -11.53 3.95
CA ILE A 94 -16.27 -10.58 4.94
C ILE A 94 -15.52 -11.24 6.09
N VAL A 95 -15.74 -12.54 6.34
CA VAL A 95 -15.18 -13.26 7.49
C VAL A 95 -14.19 -14.33 7.03
N ARG A 96 -13.40 -14.05 5.97
CA ARG A 96 -12.33 -14.94 5.49
C ARG A 96 -11.23 -15.07 6.53
N GLY A 97 -11.40 -15.96 7.51
CA GLY A 97 -10.35 -16.33 8.46
C GLY A 97 -10.73 -16.24 9.94
N VAL A 98 -11.82 -15.56 10.31
CA VAL A 98 -12.23 -15.51 11.73
C VAL A 98 -12.69 -16.89 12.21
N GLY A 99 -13.42 -17.65 11.40
CA GLY A 99 -13.80 -19.03 11.74
C GLY A 99 -12.59 -19.93 12.05
N PRO A 100 -11.59 -20.03 11.15
CA PRO A 100 -10.32 -20.71 11.43
C PRO A 100 -9.58 -20.19 12.67
N LEU A 101 -9.61 -18.87 12.92
CA LEU A 101 -9.01 -18.27 14.12
C LEU A 101 -9.71 -18.75 15.40
N VAL A 102 -11.04 -18.67 15.45
CA VAL A 102 -11.88 -19.13 16.57
C VAL A 102 -11.63 -20.60 16.88
N GLY A 103 -11.54 -21.44 15.84
CA GLY A 103 -11.20 -22.86 16.00
C GLY A 103 -9.77 -23.07 16.53
N ARG A 104 -8.78 -22.40 15.93
CA ARG A 104 -7.36 -22.55 16.30
C ARG A 104 -7.05 -22.07 17.71
N MET A 105 -7.66 -20.96 18.13
CA MET A 105 -7.48 -20.38 19.46
C MET A 105 -8.47 -20.94 20.48
N GLN A 106 -9.35 -21.87 20.09
CA GLN A 106 -10.37 -22.49 20.94
C GLN A 106 -11.27 -21.44 21.63
N LEU A 107 -11.69 -20.40 20.91
CA LEU A 107 -12.48 -19.28 21.43
C LEU A 107 -13.97 -19.60 21.57
N GLN A 108 -14.34 -20.88 21.50
CA GLN A 108 -15.67 -21.38 21.80
C GLN A 108 -15.82 -21.60 23.31
N VAL A 109 -17.06 -21.68 23.79
CA VAL A 109 -17.36 -21.87 25.22
C VAL A 109 -16.63 -23.08 25.80
N ASP A 110 -16.69 -24.24 25.12
CA ASP A 110 -16.06 -25.48 25.57
C ASP A 110 -14.53 -25.36 25.64
N GLY A 111 -13.93 -24.69 24.64
CA GLY A 111 -12.50 -24.45 24.57
C GLY A 111 -12.01 -23.52 25.68
N LEU A 112 -12.72 -22.41 25.93
CA LEU A 112 -12.39 -21.50 27.02
C LEU A 112 -12.60 -22.14 28.39
N ALA A 113 -13.68 -22.91 28.57
CA ALA A 113 -13.95 -23.64 29.81
C ALA A 113 -12.90 -24.71 30.08
N ALA A 114 -12.49 -25.49 29.08
CA ALA A 114 -11.43 -26.49 29.21
C ALA A 114 -10.08 -25.86 29.61
N ASN A 115 -9.70 -24.76 28.96
CA ASN A 115 -8.47 -24.04 29.30
C ASN A 115 -8.54 -23.43 30.71
N ALA A 116 -9.68 -22.84 31.09
CA ALA A 116 -9.89 -22.31 32.43
C ALA A 116 -9.89 -23.42 33.50
N ARG A 117 -10.47 -24.58 33.20
CA ARG A 117 -10.47 -25.76 34.05
C ARG A 117 -9.06 -26.22 34.37
N SER A 118 -8.18 -26.32 33.36
CA SER A 118 -6.78 -26.69 33.58
C SER A 118 -6.05 -25.72 34.52
N LEU A 119 -6.31 -24.41 34.41
CA LEU A 119 -5.76 -23.41 35.33
C LEU A 119 -6.32 -23.56 36.76
N ILE A 120 -7.62 -23.82 36.89
CA ILE A 120 -8.28 -24.05 38.19
C ILE A 120 -7.73 -25.32 38.85
N GLU A 121 -7.60 -26.43 38.11
CA GLU A 121 -7.01 -27.69 38.59
C GLU A 121 -5.56 -27.49 39.05
N SER A 122 -4.77 -26.72 38.29
CA SER A 122 -3.41 -26.32 38.70
C SER A 122 -3.39 -25.55 40.02
N GLN A 123 -4.33 -24.62 40.25
CA GLN A 123 -4.47 -23.91 41.54
C GLN A 123 -4.93 -24.85 42.67
N LEU A 124 -5.78 -25.84 42.35
CA LEU A 124 -6.24 -26.84 43.29
C LEU A 124 -5.13 -27.85 43.67
N GLY A 125 -4.08 -27.96 42.87
CA GLY A 125 -2.92 -28.81 43.13
C GLY A 125 -2.96 -30.14 42.38
N GLY A 126 -3.78 -30.27 41.33
CA GLY A 126 -3.89 -31.47 40.51
C GLY A 126 -5.31 -31.79 40.09
N GLU A 127 -5.53 -33.04 39.71
CA GLU A 127 -6.85 -33.55 39.31
C GLU A 127 -7.85 -33.51 40.49
N PRO A 128 -9.12 -33.14 40.23
CA PRO A 128 -10.12 -33.02 41.28
C PRO A 128 -10.41 -34.36 41.97
N GLU A 129 -10.29 -35.48 41.26
CA GLU A 129 -10.54 -36.82 41.82
C GLU A 129 -9.56 -37.14 42.95
N HIS A 130 -8.26 -36.88 42.73
CA HIS A 130 -7.23 -37.05 43.75
C HIS A 130 -7.42 -36.10 44.94
N LEU A 131 -7.79 -34.84 44.69
CA LEU A 131 -8.07 -33.89 45.76
C LEU A 131 -9.30 -34.29 46.57
N ALA A 132 -10.37 -34.75 45.92
CA ALA A 132 -11.57 -35.24 46.60
C ALA A 132 -11.25 -36.46 47.48
N GLN A 133 -10.46 -37.40 46.96
CA GLN A 133 -10.00 -38.55 47.73
C GLN A 133 -9.15 -38.12 48.94
N THR A 134 -8.23 -37.17 48.76
CA THR A 134 -7.41 -36.62 49.84
C THR A 134 -8.29 -35.98 50.93
N ILE A 135 -9.28 -35.17 50.55
CA ILE A 135 -10.24 -34.56 51.48
C ILE A 135 -11.06 -35.64 52.20
N TRP A 136 -11.49 -36.68 51.48
CA TRP A 136 -12.26 -37.80 52.02
C TRP A 136 -11.49 -38.59 53.08
N GLU A 137 -10.20 -38.85 52.82
CA GLU A 137 -9.31 -39.60 53.73
C GLU A 137 -8.92 -38.77 54.97
N GLN A 138 -8.81 -37.45 54.83
CA GLN A 138 -8.44 -36.56 55.94
C GLN A 138 -9.57 -36.31 56.95
N ILE A 139 -10.83 -36.54 56.57
CA ILE A 139 -11.98 -36.32 57.43
C ILE A 139 -12.32 -37.61 58.18
N ASP A 140 -12.20 -37.54 59.51
CA ASP A 140 -12.51 -38.65 60.41
C ASP A 140 -14.01 -39.02 60.36
N ASP A 141 -14.30 -40.31 60.49
CA ASP A 141 -15.66 -40.85 60.54
C ASP A 141 -16.39 -40.41 61.83
N SER A 142 -15.65 -39.95 62.85
CA SER A 142 -16.17 -39.52 64.16
C SER A 142 -16.82 -38.12 64.18
N VAL A 143 -16.81 -37.37 63.07
CA VAL A 143 -17.35 -36.01 63.02
C VAL A 143 -18.86 -35.99 63.25
N ALA A 144 -19.32 -35.19 64.23
CA ALA A 144 -20.71 -35.13 64.68
C ALA A 144 -21.74 -34.75 63.59
N GLU A 145 -21.34 -33.95 62.59
CA GLU A 145 -22.18 -33.56 61.45
C GLU A 145 -22.26 -34.65 60.35
N GLY A 146 -21.48 -35.72 60.50
CA GLY A 146 -21.28 -36.76 59.49
C GLY A 146 -20.21 -36.38 58.47
N LYS A 147 -19.41 -37.38 58.05
CA LYS A 147 -18.30 -37.24 57.10
C LYS A 147 -18.68 -36.47 55.84
N ALA A 148 -19.85 -36.77 55.29
CA ALA A 148 -20.34 -36.15 54.05
C ALA A 148 -20.57 -34.64 54.16
N ALA A 149 -21.14 -34.16 55.27
CA ALA A 149 -21.34 -32.73 55.51
C ALA A 149 -20.00 -32.02 55.70
N ALA A 150 -19.04 -32.66 56.37
CA ALA A 150 -17.69 -32.14 56.52
C ALA A 150 -16.95 -32.05 55.17
N VAL A 151 -17.06 -33.06 54.31
CA VAL A 151 -16.50 -33.05 52.95
C VAL A 151 -17.13 -31.93 52.12
N ARG A 152 -18.47 -31.81 52.14
CA ARG A 152 -19.18 -30.71 51.47
C ARG A 152 -18.66 -29.36 51.93
N ASN A 153 -18.60 -29.13 53.23
CA ASN A 153 -18.14 -27.86 53.81
C ASN A 153 -16.67 -27.59 53.44
N ALA A 154 -15.83 -28.63 53.36
CA ALA A 154 -14.44 -28.50 52.91
C ALA A 154 -14.36 -28.10 51.43
N VAL A 155 -15.15 -28.73 50.56
CA VAL A 155 -15.24 -28.37 49.13
C VAL A 155 -15.81 -26.97 48.95
N ASP A 156 -16.91 -26.61 49.61
CA ASP A 156 -17.53 -25.29 49.50
C ASP A 156 -16.57 -24.18 49.96
N LYS A 157 -15.72 -24.44 50.98
CA LYS A 157 -14.65 -23.52 51.41
C LYS A 157 -13.56 -23.32 50.35
N LEU A 158 -13.38 -24.26 49.42
CA LEU A 158 -12.48 -24.04 48.28
C LEU A 158 -13.11 -23.11 47.24
N PHE A 159 -14.44 -23.00 47.20
CA PHE A 159 -15.21 -22.29 46.20
C PHE A 159 -16.11 -21.22 46.82
N VAL A 160 -15.50 -20.21 47.44
CA VAL A 160 -16.22 -19.15 48.14
C VAL A 160 -16.76 -18.14 47.13
N ALA A 161 -18.06 -17.84 47.19
CA ALA A 161 -18.64 -16.72 46.47
C ALA A 161 -18.03 -15.42 46.99
N ALA A 162 -17.62 -14.49 46.11
CA ALA A 162 -17.15 -13.19 46.58
C ALA A 162 -18.24 -12.49 47.42
N PRO A 163 -17.83 -11.67 48.41
CA PRO A 163 -18.76 -10.80 49.11
C PRO A 163 -19.60 -9.99 48.11
N GLU A 164 -20.86 -9.73 48.46
CA GLU A 164 -21.91 -9.17 47.58
C GLU A 164 -21.51 -7.89 46.81
N GLU A 165 -20.46 -7.19 47.25
CA GLU A 165 -19.91 -5.99 46.60
C GLU A 165 -19.18 -6.27 45.28
N SER A 166 -18.72 -7.49 45.03
CA SER A 166 -18.10 -7.87 43.75
C SER A 166 -19.09 -8.67 42.92
N GLU A 167 -19.67 -8.04 41.88
CA GLU A 167 -20.67 -8.63 40.98
C GLU A 167 -20.31 -10.07 40.54
N GLY A 168 -20.80 -11.06 41.29
CA GLY A 168 -20.81 -12.47 40.90
C GLY A 168 -19.45 -13.14 40.67
N THR A 169 -18.34 -12.61 41.19
CA THR A 169 -17.03 -13.27 41.01
C THR A 169 -16.85 -14.40 42.01
N GLN A 170 -16.86 -15.65 41.56
CA GLN A 170 -16.46 -16.78 42.40
C GLN A 170 -14.95 -16.71 42.69
N SER A 171 -14.52 -17.21 43.84
CA SER A 171 -13.11 -17.41 44.18
C SER A 171 -12.78 -18.90 44.33
N VAL A 172 -11.57 -19.29 43.94
CA VAL A 172 -11.02 -20.63 44.15
C VAL A 172 -9.82 -20.51 45.07
N LYS A 173 -9.85 -21.19 46.23
CA LYS A 173 -8.84 -21.07 47.30
C LYS A 173 -8.53 -19.60 47.65
N ASN A 174 -9.58 -18.79 47.83
CA ASN A 174 -9.50 -17.36 48.12
C ASN A 174 -8.82 -16.51 47.02
N ARG A 175 -8.63 -17.04 45.80
CA ARG A 175 -8.19 -16.26 44.64
C ARG A 175 -9.38 -16.02 43.71
N PRO A 176 -9.66 -14.77 43.31
CA PRO A 176 -10.75 -14.50 42.38
C PRO A 176 -10.49 -15.16 41.03
N LEU A 177 -11.54 -15.67 40.38
CA LEU A 177 -11.41 -16.33 39.07
C LEU A 177 -10.70 -15.46 38.04
N ASP A 178 -10.95 -14.15 38.05
CA ASP A 178 -10.30 -13.18 37.14
C ASP A 178 -8.75 -13.20 37.29
N SER A 179 -8.25 -13.27 38.52
CA SER A 179 -6.81 -13.37 38.77
C SER A 179 -6.23 -14.69 38.26
N ILE A 180 -6.97 -15.79 38.39
CA ILE A 180 -6.53 -17.12 37.94
C ILE A 180 -6.42 -17.16 36.41
N VAL A 181 -7.39 -16.61 35.69
CA VAL A 181 -7.41 -16.63 34.21
C VAL A 181 -6.71 -15.45 33.55
N SER A 182 -6.26 -14.46 34.33
CA SER A 182 -5.60 -13.25 33.83
C SER A 182 -4.45 -13.54 32.84
N PRO A 183 -3.52 -14.47 33.09
CA PRO A 183 -2.42 -14.75 32.15
C PRO A 183 -2.92 -15.26 30.78
N LEU A 184 -3.95 -16.12 30.79
CA LEU A 184 -4.57 -16.61 29.56
C LEU A 184 -5.29 -15.49 28.83
N SER A 185 -6.03 -14.64 29.56
CA SER A 185 -6.72 -13.50 28.97
C SER A 185 -5.74 -12.55 28.28
N MET A 186 -4.60 -12.21 28.91
CA MET A 186 -3.60 -11.31 28.32
C MET A 186 -3.04 -11.90 27.04
N LYS A 187 -2.71 -13.20 27.04
CA LYS A 187 -2.21 -13.90 25.85
C LYS A 187 -3.24 -13.90 24.71
N LEU A 188 -4.50 -14.21 25.00
CA LEU A 188 -5.57 -14.21 24.01
C LEU A 188 -5.84 -12.80 23.46
N ALA A 189 -5.87 -11.78 24.32
CA ALA A 189 -6.05 -10.39 23.92
C ALA A 189 -4.94 -9.91 23.00
N THR A 190 -3.67 -10.17 23.33
CA THR A 190 -2.53 -9.81 22.49
C THR A 190 -2.58 -10.52 21.13
N ASN A 191 -2.91 -11.80 21.10
CA ASN A 191 -3.00 -12.54 19.85
C ASN A 191 -4.17 -12.05 18.98
N LEU A 192 -5.33 -11.74 19.58
CA LEU A 192 -6.47 -11.18 18.86
C LEU A 192 -6.19 -9.79 18.32
N SER A 193 -5.57 -8.91 19.11
CA SER A 193 -5.23 -7.56 18.66
C SER A 193 -4.20 -7.60 17.54
N GLN A 194 -3.14 -8.41 17.66
CA GLN A 194 -2.17 -8.61 16.58
C GLN A 194 -2.81 -9.14 15.30
N TRP A 195 -3.71 -10.13 15.42
CA TRP A 195 -4.41 -10.69 14.26
C TRP A 195 -5.31 -9.67 13.57
N ILE A 196 -6.05 -8.84 14.33
CA ILE A 196 -6.89 -7.77 13.78
C ILE A 196 -6.03 -6.70 13.11
N LEU A 197 -4.94 -6.27 13.75
CA LEU A 197 -4.04 -5.27 13.19
C LEU A 197 -3.37 -5.76 11.90
N ALA A 198 -3.03 -7.05 11.82
CA ALA A 198 -2.50 -7.64 10.59
C ALA A 198 -3.50 -7.62 9.42
N ARG A 199 -4.81 -7.43 9.67
CA ARG A 199 -5.80 -7.24 8.58
C ARG A 199 -5.72 -5.87 7.93
N LEU A 200 -5.16 -4.88 8.61
CA LEU A 200 -4.88 -3.58 8.00
C LEU A 200 -3.81 -3.69 6.90
N ASP A 201 -2.95 -4.69 7.01
CA ASP A 201 -1.88 -4.96 6.04
C ASP A 201 -2.37 -5.78 4.84
N ASP A 202 -3.50 -6.50 4.98
CA ASP A 202 -4.11 -7.25 3.88
C ASP A 202 -4.79 -6.29 2.89
N ARG A 203 -4.30 -6.27 1.63
CA ARG A 203 -4.80 -5.42 0.54
C ARG A 203 -6.31 -5.56 0.29
N GLN A 204 -6.87 -6.75 0.49
CA GLN A 204 -8.30 -6.98 0.20
C GLN A 204 -9.20 -6.55 1.34
N GLU A 205 -8.69 -6.53 2.58
CA GLU A 205 -9.49 -6.29 3.78
C GLU A 205 -9.31 -4.86 4.29
N ARG A 206 -8.06 -4.38 4.44
CA ARG A 206 -7.70 -3.05 4.97
C ARG A 206 -8.53 -2.68 6.22
N LEU A 207 -8.85 -1.39 6.38
CA LEU A 207 -9.60 -0.90 7.53
C LEU A 207 -10.99 -1.54 7.65
N LEU A 208 -11.74 -1.65 6.56
CA LEU A 208 -13.09 -2.20 6.59
C LEU A 208 -13.11 -3.65 7.05
N GLY A 209 -12.19 -4.49 6.55
CA GLY A 209 -12.10 -5.88 6.97
C GLY A 209 -11.69 -6.02 8.44
N ALA A 210 -10.79 -5.16 8.92
CA ALA A 210 -10.43 -5.11 10.34
C ALA A 210 -11.62 -4.69 11.23
N GLU A 211 -12.38 -3.66 10.85
CA GLU A 211 -13.56 -3.19 11.59
C GLU A 211 -14.67 -4.24 11.60
N ARG A 212 -14.97 -4.84 10.45
CA ARG A 212 -15.97 -5.91 10.31
C ARG A 212 -15.59 -7.15 11.13
N SER A 213 -14.32 -7.59 11.05
CA SER A 213 -13.81 -8.71 11.85
C SER A 213 -13.92 -8.43 13.35
N THR A 214 -13.61 -7.19 13.77
CA THR A 214 -13.72 -6.78 15.17
C THR A 214 -15.18 -6.77 15.65
N GLY A 215 -16.09 -6.25 14.83
CA GLY A 215 -17.53 -6.27 15.10
C GLY A 215 -18.06 -7.68 15.29
N TRP A 216 -17.75 -8.58 14.36
CA TRP A 216 -18.14 -9.98 14.45
C TRP A 216 -17.58 -10.67 15.70
N LEU A 217 -16.30 -10.43 16.03
CA LEU A 217 -15.68 -11.01 17.22
C LEU A 217 -16.35 -10.52 18.52
N ILE A 218 -16.76 -9.24 18.58
CA ILE A 218 -17.51 -8.70 19.72
C ILE A 218 -18.83 -9.45 19.90
N GLU A 219 -19.61 -9.62 18.82
CA GLU A 219 -20.87 -10.36 18.84
C GLU A 219 -20.66 -11.84 19.23
N HIS A 220 -19.60 -12.47 18.71
CA HIS A 220 -19.22 -13.83 19.07
C HIS A 220 -18.94 -13.95 20.58
N PHE A 221 -18.15 -13.04 21.16
CA PHE A 221 -17.87 -13.08 22.60
C PHE A 221 -19.09 -12.75 23.46
N GLU A 222 -20.06 -11.97 22.96
CA GLU A 222 -21.36 -11.79 23.62
C GLU A 222 -22.20 -13.07 23.62
N CYS A 223 -22.16 -13.85 22.53
CA CYS A 223 -22.76 -15.19 22.49
C CYS A 223 -22.08 -16.15 23.47
N VAL A 224 -20.73 -16.21 23.44
CA VAL A 224 -19.93 -17.07 24.33
C VAL A 224 -20.18 -16.73 25.80
N GLU A 225 -20.28 -15.44 26.15
CA GLU A 225 -20.61 -15.01 27.51
C GLU A 225 -21.98 -15.55 27.95
N ARG A 226 -23.03 -15.38 27.13
CA ARG A 226 -24.38 -15.88 27.43
C ARG A 226 -24.42 -17.40 27.57
N ASP A 227 -23.75 -18.11 26.69
CA ASP A 227 -23.73 -19.58 26.71
C ASP A 227 -22.91 -20.12 27.89
N SER A 228 -21.81 -19.46 28.26
CA SER A 228 -21.04 -19.78 29.47
C SER A 228 -21.89 -19.60 30.74
N GLN A 229 -22.70 -18.54 30.82
CA GLN A 229 -23.63 -18.31 31.92
C GLN A 229 -24.72 -19.39 31.98
N ARG A 230 -25.26 -19.80 30.83
CA ARG A 230 -26.24 -20.91 30.73
C ARG A 230 -25.65 -22.24 31.21
N LEU A 231 -24.41 -22.56 30.82
CA LEU A 231 -23.70 -23.75 31.28
C LEU A 231 -23.48 -23.71 32.80
N SER A 232 -23.02 -22.59 33.34
CA SER A 232 -22.84 -22.39 34.79
C SER A 232 -24.15 -22.58 35.56
N ALA A 233 -25.27 -22.04 35.05
CA ALA A 233 -26.59 -22.27 35.63
C ALA A 233 -27.04 -23.74 35.55
N GLY A 234 -26.64 -24.47 34.50
CA GLY A 234 -26.79 -25.92 34.39
C GLY A 234 -26.07 -26.67 35.50
N PHE A 235 -24.78 -26.41 35.68
CA PHE A 235 -23.98 -27.02 36.76
C PHE A 235 -24.47 -26.63 38.15
N ALA A 236 -24.96 -25.40 38.34
CA ALA A 236 -25.56 -24.98 39.61
C ALA A 236 -26.84 -25.76 39.95
N ARG A 237 -27.65 -26.12 38.95
CA ARG A 237 -28.83 -26.99 39.16
C ARG A 237 -28.40 -28.40 39.53
N GLN A 238 -27.44 -28.99 38.82
CA GLN A 238 -26.89 -30.31 39.13
C GLN A 238 -26.27 -30.38 40.54
N LEU A 239 -25.55 -29.33 40.95
CA LEU A 239 -25.03 -29.20 42.31
C LEU A 239 -26.18 -29.18 43.33
N ASN A 240 -27.24 -28.41 43.10
CA ASN A 240 -28.40 -28.39 44.00
C ASN A 240 -29.12 -29.74 44.06
N GLU A 241 -29.26 -30.44 42.94
CA GLU A 241 -29.83 -31.79 42.87
C GLU A 241 -28.98 -32.80 43.66
N SER A 242 -27.64 -32.73 43.53
CA SER A 242 -26.72 -33.57 44.30
C SER A 242 -26.78 -33.32 45.81
N LEU A 243 -27.24 -32.13 46.21
CA LEU A 243 -27.43 -31.74 47.61
C LEU A 243 -28.82 -32.08 48.17
N GLN A 244 -29.78 -32.46 47.31
CA GLN A 244 -31.15 -32.76 47.73
C GLN A 244 -31.24 -33.88 48.79
N PRO A 245 -30.49 -35.00 48.67
CA PRO A 245 -30.49 -36.05 49.71
C PRO A 245 -30.07 -35.54 51.09
N PHE A 246 -29.14 -34.58 51.13
CA PHE A 246 -28.69 -33.96 52.39
C PHE A 246 -29.75 -33.05 53.00
N ARG A 247 -30.48 -32.31 52.17
CA ARG A 247 -31.60 -31.47 52.64
C ARG A 247 -32.72 -32.33 53.21
N ASP A 248 -33.09 -33.38 52.50
CA ASP A 248 -34.16 -34.30 52.91
C ASP A 248 -33.77 -35.05 54.20
N ALA A 249 -32.51 -35.50 54.29
CA ALA A 249 -31.99 -36.16 55.50
C ALA A 249 -31.88 -35.21 56.69
N ALA A 250 -31.46 -33.95 56.49
CA ALA A 250 -31.44 -32.94 57.53
C ALA A 250 -32.86 -32.67 58.08
N GLN A 251 -33.87 -32.58 57.21
CA GLN A 251 -35.27 -32.44 57.62
C GLN A 251 -35.77 -33.69 58.38
N ALA A 252 -35.35 -34.88 57.96
CA ALA A 252 -35.72 -36.14 58.60
C ALA A 252 -34.87 -36.49 59.84
N LYS A 253 -33.86 -35.67 60.20
CA LYS A 253 -32.84 -35.96 61.23
C LYS A 253 -32.15 -37.32 61.02
N ARG A 254 -31.88 -37.69 59.77
CA ARG A 254 -31.17 -38.92 59.37
C ARG A 254 -29.78 -38.57 58.85
N SER A 255 -28.83 -39.49 58.99
CA SER A 255 -27.54 -39.39 58.31
C SER A 255 -27.65 -39.91 56.87
N VAL A 256 -27.01 -39.21 55.93
CA VAL A 256 -26.83 -39.69 54.55
C VAL A 256 -25.54 -40.51 54.51
N VAL A 257 -25.63 -41.75 54.04
CA VAL A 257 -24.46 -42.55 53.69
C VAL A 257 -24.10 -42.21 52.24
N VAL A 258 -22.93 -41.63 52.04
CA VAL A 258 -22.32 -41.41 50.71
C VAL A 258 -20.93 -42.03 50.70
N ASP A 259 -20.44 -42.30 49.50
CA ASP A 259 -19.13 -42.84 49.22
C ASP A 259 -18.15 -41.75 48.74
N SER A 260 -16.90 -42.15 48.50
CA SER A 260 -15.87 -41.28 47.94
C SER A 260 -16.19 -40.85 46.50
N GLU A 261 -16.98 -41.63 45.76
CA GLU A 261 -17.39 -41.32 44.39
C GLU A 261 -18.32 -40.09 44.36
N TRP A 262 -19.25 -39.99 45.31
CA TRP A 262 -20.06 -38.79 45.49
C TRP A 262 -19.19 -37.54 45.73
N ALA A 263 -18.17 -37.64 46.58
CA ALA A 263 -17.28 -36.52 46.88
C ALA A 263 -16.49 -36.07 45.64
N ALA A 264 -15.99 -37.01 44.84
CA ALA A 264 -15.32 -36.74 43.57
C ALA A 264 -16.25 -36.05 42.57
N ASN A 265 -17.48 -36.56 42.41
CA ASN A 265 -18.50 -35.97 41.54
C ASN A 265 -18.91 -34.56 41.99
N TYR A 266 -19.09 -34.35 43.30
CA TYR A 266 -19.43 -33.03 43.85
C TYR A 266 -18.33 -32.00 43.60
N LEU A 267 -17.06 -32.36 43.86
CA LEU A 267 -15.93 -31.49 43.58
C LEU A 267 -15.77 -31.21 42.07
N ARG A 268 -15.96 -32.22 41.22
CA ARG A 268 -15.92 -32.07 39.76
C ARG A 268 -16.97 -31.08 39.27
N LEU A 269 -18.21 -31.17 39.75
CA LEU A 269 -19.28 -30.23 39.40
C LEU A 269 -18.96 -28.78 39.81
N HIS A 270 -18.28 -28.58 40.94
CA HIS A 270 -17.81 -27.25 41.35
C HIS A 270 -16.70 -26.73 40.44
N VAL A 271 -15.74 -27.57 40.05
CA VAL A 271 -14.70 -27.22 39.08
C VAL A 271 -15.31 -26.87 37.72
N ASP A 272 -16.26 -27.67 37.24
CA ASP A 272 -16.97 -27.42 35.98
C ASP A 272 -17.74 -26.10 36.02
N LYS A 273 -18.51 -25.85 37.08
CA LYS A 273 -19.20 -24.57 37.29
C LYS A 273 -18.22 -23.39 37.32
N ALA A 274 -17.13 -23.51 38.06
CA ALA A 274 -16.12 -22.46 38.16
C ALA A 274 -15.43 -22.21 36.81
N SER A 275 -15.17 -23.27 36.03
CA SER A 275 -14.59 -23.16 34.69
C SER A 275 -15.52 -22.45 33.69
N ALA A 276 -16.83 -22.73 33.76
CA ALA A 276 -17.83 -22.02 32.94
C ALA A 276 -17.94 -20.53 33.32
N LEU A 277 -17.89 -20.21 34.62
CA LEU A 277 -17.84 -18.81 35.07
C LEU A 277 -16.56 -18.11 34.64
N ALA A 278 -15.42 -18.79 34.71
CA ALA A 278 -14.15 -18.29 34.25
C ALA A 278 -14.13 -18.05 32.73
N ALA A 279 -14.78 -18.91 31.94
CA ALA A 279 -14.98 -18.70 30.51
C ALA A 279 -15.81 -17.42 30.22
N ALA A 280 -16.86 -17.16 31.01
CA ALA A 280 -17.62 -15.91 30.91
C ALA A 280 -16.77 -14.67 31.25
N VAL A 281 -15.89 -14.77 32.26
CA VAL A 281 -14.93 -13.70 32.61
C VAL A 281 -13.95 -13.45 31.46
N LEU A 282 -13.39 -14.51 30.87
CA LEU A 282 -12.53 -14.41 29.69
C LEU A 282 -13.24 -13.73 28.52
N ALA A 283 -14.46 -14.15 28.19
CA ALA A 283 -15.25 -13.58 27.11
C ALA A 283 -15.53 -12.08 27.32
N ARG A 284 -15.92 -11.68 28.55
CA ARG A 284 -16.10 -10.26 28.90
C ARG A 284 -14.83 -9.44 28.69
N ARG A 285 -13.68 -9.98 29.13
CA ARG A 285 -12.40 -9.29 28.98
C ARG A 285 -11.99 -9.16 27.52
N MET A 286 -12.14 -10.22 26.72
CA MET A 286 -11.87 -10.16 25.28
C MET A 286 -12.78 -9.15 24.58
N LYS A 287 -14.06 -9.10 24.94
CA LYS A 287 -15.00 -8.10 24.43
C LYS A 287 -14.56 -6.66 24.74
N LEU A 288 -14.08 -6.40 25.96
CA LEU A 288 -13.57 -5.08 26.34
C LEU A 288 -12.33 -4.71 25.51
N GLU A 289 -11.37 -5.64 25.38
CA GLU A 289 -10.17 -5.40 24.56
C GLU A 289 -10.50 -5.17 23.09
N LEU A 290 -11.44 -5.92 22.52
CA LEU A 290 -11.90 -5.70 21.15
C LEU A 290 -12.59 -4.35 20.97
N ARG A 291 -13.29 -3.84 21.98
CA ARG A 291 -13.85 -2.47 21.96
C ARG A 291 -12.75 -1.41 21.98
N ASN A 292 -11.66 -1.65 22.72
CA ASN A 292 -10.48 -0.79 22.69
C ASN A 292 -9.82 -0.80 21.30
N VAL A 293 -9.62 -1.99 20.71
CA VAL A 293 -9.11 -2.13 19.34
C VAL A 293 -10.03 -1.44 18.33
N LYS A 294 -11.35 -1.61 18.45
CA LYS A 294 -12.33 -0.90 17.61
C LYS A 294 -12.18 0.62 17.73
N GLY A 295 -11.98 1.15 18.94
CA GLY A 295 -11.69 2.57 19.16
C GLY A 295 -10.44 3.03 18.40
N ALA A 296 -9.35 2.27 18.50
CA ALA A 296 -8.11 2.55 17.78
C ALA A 296 -8.28 2.48 16.25
N LEU A 297 -9.07 1.53 15.74
CA LEU A 297 -9.41 1.44 14.31
C LEU A 297 -10.19 2.66 13.83
N VAL A 298 -11.16 3.14 14.61
CA VAL A 298 -11.93 4.35 14.29
C VAL A 298 -11.02 5.59 14.26
N GLU A 299 -10.11 5.73 15.22
CA GLU A 299 -9.13 6.81 15.22
C GLU A 299 -8.19 6.73 14.01
N PHE A 300 -7.67 5.55 13.71
CA PHE A 300 -6.85 5.28 12.53
C PHE A 300 -7.60 5.64 11.23
N GLY A 301 -8.88 5.27 11.11
CA GLY A 301 -9.73 5.64 9.98
C GLY A 301 -9.99 7.14 9.85
N ARG A 302 -10.07 7.87 10.96
CA ARG A 302 -10.11 9.35 10.93
C ARG A 302 -8.79 9.92 10.42
N HIS A 303 -7.66 9.37 10.85
CA HIS A 303 -6.34 9.80 10.38
C HIS A 303 -6.15 9.57 8.88
N LEU A 304 -6.55 8.41 8.34
CA LEU A 304 -6.52 8.14 6.91
C LEU A 304 -7.39 9.11 6.11
N ARG A 305 -8.63 9.37 6.56
CA ARG A 305 -9.51 10.33 5.90
C ARG A 305 -8.96 11.75 5.92
N SER A 306 -8.46 12.21 7.06
CA SER A 306 -7.80 13.51 7.18
C SER A 306 -6.56 13.61 6.28
N MET A 307 -5.79 12.53 6.13
CA MET A 307 -4.67 12.48 5.19
C MET A 307 -5.13 12.58 3.73
N ALA A 308 -6.18 11.86 3.35
CA ALA A 308 -6.75 11.95 2.00
C ALA A 308 -7.30 13.36 1.69
N GLU A 309 -7.95 14.00 2.67
CA GLU A 309 -8.40 15.39 2.58
C GLU A 309 -7.22 16.37 2.44
N GLY A 310 -6.16 16.19 3.23
CA GLY A 310 -4.94 17.00 3.14
C GLY A 310 -4.25 16.86 1.78
N LEU A 311 -4.20 15.64 1.22
CA LEU A 311 -3.71 15.41 -0.14
C LEU A 311 -4.60 16.11 -1.17
N ALA A 312 -5.93 16.06 -1.01
CA ALA A 312 -6.86 16.73 -1.91
C ALA A 312 -6.69 18.26 -1.90
N ALA A 313 -6.54 18.85 -0.72
CA ALA A 313 -6.30 20.28 -0.55
C ALA A 313 -4.98 20.70 -1.20
N ALA A 314 -3.92 19.91 -1.03
CA ALA A 314 -2.63 20.18 -1.69
C ALA A 314 -2.74 20.19 -3.21
N VAL A 315 -3.56 19.31 -3.81
CA VAL A 315 -3.83 19.35 -5.27
C VAL A 315 -4.60 20.62 -5.64
N GLN A 316 -5.58 21.03 -4.85
CA GLN A 316 -6.34 22.25 -5.16
C GLN A 316 -5.46 23.50 -5.08
N ASP A 317 -4.57 23.59 -4.08
CA ASP A 317 -3.66 24.72 -3.90
C ASP A 317 -2.60 24.79 -5.00
N GLU A 318 -2.11 23.65 -5.51
CA GLU A 318 -1.10 23.60 -6.57
C GLU A 318 -1.67 23.98 -7.96
N PHE A 319 -2.96 23.74 -8.21
CA PHE A 319 -3.58 23.87 -9.54
C PHE A 319 -4.75 24.89 -9.60
N THR A 320 -4.91 25.78 -8.62
CA THR A 320 -6.08 26.68 -8.50
C THR A 320 -6.16 27.78 -9.56
N GLU A 321 -5.04 28.16 -10.19
CA GLU A 321 -4.98 29.28 -11.14
C GLU A 321 -5.14 28.87 -12.61
N GLN A 322 -5.17 27.57 -12.92
CA GLN A 322 -5.19 27.07 -14.30
C GLN A 322 -6.32 26.04 -14.49
N ARG A 323 -6.81 25.91 -15.73
CA ARG A 323 -7.72 24.82 -16.11
C ARG A 323 -7.06 23.51 -15.65
N PRO A 324 -7.77 22.64 -14.89
CA PRO A 324 -7.17 21.42 -14.37
C PRO A 324 -6.56 20.64 -15.54
N PRO A 325 -5.30 20.18 -15.41
CA PRO A 325 -4.65 19.47 -16.48
C PRO A 325 -5.40 18.18 -16.79
N GLU A 326 -5.16 17.63 -17.98
CA GLU A 326 -5.79 16.40 -18.43
C GLU A 326 -5.63 15.28 -17.38
N ASN A 327 -6.74 14.70 -16.93
CA ASN A 327 -6.70 13.55 -16.04
C ASN A 327 -6.32 12.30 -16.82
N LEU A 328 -5.09 11.82 -16.62
CA LEU A 328 -4.55 10.66 -17.32
C LEU A 328 -5.15 9.33 -16.82
N LEU A 329 -5.87 9.35 -15.69
CA LEU A 329 -6.37 8.15 -15.03
C LEU A 329 -7.71 7.63 -15.56
N SER A 330 -8.41 8.40 -16.41
CA SER A 330 -9.78 8.11 -16.82
C SER A 330 -9.97 6.67 -17.32
N GLY A 331 -10.83 5.91 -16.63
CA GLY A 331 -11.16 4.52 -16.96
C GLY A 331 -10.21 3.44 -16.40
N ALA A 332 -9.07 3.81 -15.82
CA ALA A 332 -8.10 2.86 -15.23
C ALA A 332 -7.77 3.18 -13.75
N GLU A 333 -8.51 4.09 -13.11
CA GLU A 333 -8.24 4.55 -11.74
C GLU A 333 -8.12 3.40 -10.72
N SER A 334 -9.05 2.45 -10.74
CA SER A 334 -9.06 1.32 -9.80
C SER A 334 -7.82 0.43 -9.94
N ASP A 335 -7.49 0.03 -11.17
CA ASP A 335 -6.35 -0.86 -11.46
C ASP A 335 -5.02 -0.18 -11.12
N LEU A 336 -4.88 1.10 -11.43
CA LEU A 336 -3.67 1.88 -11.11
C LEU A 336 -3.54 2.10 -9.61
N THR A 337 -4.66 2.29 -8.90
CA THR A 337 -4.67 2.43 -7.44
C THR A 337 -4.19 1.14 -6.79
N ALA A 338 -4.71 0.00 -7.25
CA ALA A 338 -4.28 -1.32 -6.78
C ALA A 338 -2.80 -1.61 -7.09
N LEU A 339 -2.29 -1.13 -8.23
CA LEU A 339 -0.88 -1.27 -8.59
C LEU A 339 0.04 -0.43 -7.69
N VAL A 340 -0.33 0.82 -7.39
CA VAL A 340 0.43 1.64 -6.43
C VAL A 340 0.39 1.00 -5.04
N ASP A 341 -0.76 0.50 -4.62
CA ASP A 341 -0.90 -0.17 -3.33
C ASP A 341 0.02 -1.42 -3.22
N GLU A 342 0.09 -2.21 -4.30
CA GLU A 342 1.01 -3.35 -4.39
C GLU A 342 2.48 -2.93 -4.26
N LYS A 343 2.87 -1.84 -4.94
CA LYS A 343 4.26 -1.32 -4.83
C LYS A 343 4.58 -0.78 -3.43
N MET A 344 3.58 -0.34 -2.67
CA MET A 344 3.75 0.13 -1.29
C MET A 344 3.88 -1.01 -0.27
N GLU A 345 3.51 -2.24 -0.60
CA GLU A 345 3.46 -3.36 0.34
C GLU A 345 4.82 -3.65 0.98
N ALA A 346 5.90 -3.66 0.20
CA ALA A 346 7.25 -3.89 0.70
C ALA A 346 7.66 -2.83 1.74
N PHE A 347 7.40 -1.55 1.44
CA PHE A 347 7.68 -0.46 2.37
C PHE A 347 6.86 -0.58 3.66
N ILE A 348 5.56 -0.86 3.54
CA ILE A 348 4.65 -1.01 4.70
C ILE A 348 5.10 -2.17 5.60
N ALA A 349 5.47 -3.31 5.00
CA ALA A 349 5.95 -4.48 5.72
C ALA A 349 7.27 -4.20 6.46
N GLU A 350 8.23 -3.50 5.83
CA GLU A 350 9.50 -3.10 6.45
C GLU A 350 9.32 -2.20 7.68
N GLN A 351 8.27 -1.38 7.70
CA GLN A 351 7.95 -0.49 8.83
C GLN A 351 7.07 -1.15 9.91
N GLY A 352 6.80 -2.46 9.81
CA GLY A 352 6.02 -3.21 10.80
C GLY A 352 4.50 -3.08 10.62
N GLY A 353 4.04 -2.75 9.41
CA GLY A 353 2.63 -2.69 9.04
C GLY A 353 2.08 -1.26 8.93
N LEU A 354 0.92 -1.14 8.30
CA LEU A 354 0.26 0.12 7.95
C LEU A 354 -0.12 0.90 9.21
N PHE A 355 -0.61 0.20 10.24
CA PHE A 355 -0.96 0.82 11.52
C PHE A 355 0.26 1.48 12.18
N GLN A 356 1.39 0.78 12.27
CA GLN A 356 2.62 1.30 12.89
C GLN A 356 3.22 2.44 12.06
N THR A 357 3.16 2.35 10.73
CA THR A 357 3.65 3.37 9.80
C THR A 357 2.91 4.70 9.99
N LEU A 358 1.59 4.66 10.17
CA LEU A 358 0.74 5.86 10.23
C LEU A 358 0.55 6.43 11.63
N MET A 359 0.34 5.56 12.63
CA MET A 359 0.10 5.96 14.03
C MET A 359 1.40 6.11 14.83
N GLY A 360 2.51 5.61 14.31
CA GLY A 360 3.81 5.66 14.97
C GLY A 360 4.53 7.00 14.78
N ASN A 361 5.76 6.93 14.27
CA ASN A 361 6.64 8.08 14.19
C ASN A 361 6.26 9.01 13.02
N THR A 362 6.05 10.31 13.31
CA THR A 362 5.81 11.35 12.30
C THR A 362 6.82 11.32 11.14
N ARG A 363 8.08 10.95 11.41
CA ARG A 363 9.10 10.80 10.37
C ARG A 363 8.80 9.66 9.40
N VAL A 364 8.41 8.48 9.91
CA VAL A 364 8.10 7.30 9.09
C VAL A 364 6.86 7.59 8.23
N ARG A 365 5.86 8.27 8.81
CA ARG A 365 4.70 8.75 8.05
C ARG A 365 5.09 9.71 6.92
N GLY A 366 6.04 10.63 7.15
CA GLY A 366 6.57 11.50 6.10
C GLY A 366 7.24 10.71 4.96
N GLN A 367 8.09 9.74 5.31
CA GLN A 367 8.73 8.84 4.34
C GLN A 367 7.72 8.02 3.55
N MET A 368 6.64 7.55 4.19
CA MET A 368 5.56 6.85 3.52
C MET A 368 4.88 7.73 2.46
N LEU A 369 4.63 9.02 2.76
CA LEU A 369 4.02 9.95 1.80
C LEU A 369 4.95 10.29 0.64
N GLU A 370 6.26 10.43 0.90
CA GLU A 370 7.28 10.61 -0.14
C GLU A 370 7.34 9.38 -1.06
N GLU A 371 7.35 8.18 -0.49
CA GLU A 371 7.38 6.93 -1.23
C GLU A 371 6.09 6.73 -2.04
N LEU A 372 4.93 6.98 -1.43
CA LEU A 372 3.63 6.94 -2.11
C LEU A 372 3.58 7.92 -3.29
N THR A 373 4.19 9.10 -3.14
CA THR A 373 4.38 10.08 -4.21
C THR A 373 5.25 9.55 -5.32
N ARG A 374 6.43 9.03 -4.98
CA ARG A 374 7.37 8.47 -5.94
C ARG A 374 6.73 7.35 -6.76
N GLN A 375 6.06 6.41 -6.10
CA GLN A 375 5.40 5.28 -6.75
C GLN A 375 4.23 5.71 -7.64
N SER A 376 3.43 6.67 -7.19
CA SER A 376 2.31 7.19 -7.99
C SER A 376 2.80 7.91 -9.25
N VAL A 377 3.85 8.74 -9.14
CA VAL A 377 4.47 9.40 -10.30
C VAL A 377 5.04 8.38 -11.27
N GLU A 378 5.72 7.34 -10.78
CA GLU A 378 6.28 6.29 -11.63
C GLU A 378 5.18 5.53 -12.39
N VAL A 379 4.09 5.16 -11.72
CA VAL A 379 2.94 4.48 -12.34
C VAL A 379 2.27 5.37 -13.38
N VAL A 380 1.96 6.63 -13.05
CA VAL A 380 1.33 7.56 -13.99
C VAL A 380 2.23 7.86 -15.18
N ARG A 381 3.54 8.02 -14.98
CA ARG A 381 4.51 8.18 -16.07
C ARG A 381 4.52 6.95 -16.98
N GLY A 382 4.43 5.74 -16.41
CA GLY A 382 4.29 4.51 -17.19
C GLY A 382 3.01 4.47 -18.03
N VAL A 383 1.89 5.01 -17.52
CA VAL A 383 0.64 5.16 -18.28
C VAL A 383 0.79 6.21 -19.39
N ALA A 384 1.38 7.37 -19.07
CA ALA A 384 1.65 8.42 -20.04
C ALA A 384 2.50 7.89 -21.20
N MET A 385 3.59 7.16 -20.93
CA MET A 385 4.47 6.58 -21.96
C MET A 385 3.77 5.55 -22.87
N ARG A 386 2.65 4.96 -22.42
CA ARG A 386 1.84 4.03 -23.23
C ARG A 386 0.79 4.75 -24.08
N ARG A 387 0.42 5.98 -23.73
CA ARG A 387 -0.48 6.80 -24.55
C ARG A 387 0.29 7.30 -25.78
N ASN A 388 -0.38 7.27 -26.92
CA ASN A 388 0.18 7.79 -28.14
C ASN A 388 0.14 9.34 -28.07
N PRO A 389 1.29 10.05 -28.07
CA PRO A 389 1.32 11.51 -28.02
C PRO A 389 0.59 12.16 -29.21
N LEU A 390 0.46 11.42 -30.32
CA LEU A 390 -0.27 11.89 -31.48
C LEU A 390 -1.77 11.98 -31.23
N ASP A 391 -2.33 11.14 -30.35
CA ASP A 391 -3.77 11.18 -30.07
C ASP A 391 -4.14 12.51 -29.39
N SER A 392 -3.29 13.00 -28.49
CA SER A 392 -3.46 14.31 -27.84
C SER A 392 -3.20 15.48 -28.79
N LEU A 393 -2.26 15.35 -29.74
CA LEU A 393 -1.96 16.37 -30.74
C LEU A 393 -3.04 16.49 -31.82
N LEU A 394 -3.60 15.35 -32.23
CA LEU A 394 -4.62 15.24 -33.27
C LEU A 394 -6.03 15.36 -32.71
N ALA A 395 -6.20 15.28 -31.37
CA ALA A 395 -7.45 15.58 -30.72
C ALA A 395 -7.92 16.97 -31.14
N ALA A 396 -9.14 17.02 -31.65
CA ALA A 396 -9.81 18.28 -31.92
C ALA A 396 -10.32 18.90 -30.61
N ASP A 397 -10.23 20.21 -30.50
CA ASP A 397 -10.96 20.99 -29.50
C ASP A 397 -12.48 20.83 -29.70
N ASP A 398 -13.27 21.38 -28.78
CA ASP A 398 -14.75 21.35 -28.86
C ASP A 398 -15.28 22.02 -30.15
N GLU A 399 -14.47 22.82 -30.83
CA GLU A 399 -14.78 23.51 -32.09
C GLU A 399 -14.27 22.72 -33.34
N GLY A 400 -13.74 21.51 -33.16
CA GLY A 400 -13.25 20.68 -34.25
C GLY A 400 -11.86 21.07 -34.78
N ARG A 401 -11.16 22.00 -34.13
CA ARG A 401 -9.81 22.43 -34.51
C ARG A 401 -8.76 21.60 -33.79
N PRO A 402 -7.66 21.20 -34.45
CA PRO A 402 -6.59 20.48 -33.74
C PRO A 402 -6.07 21.32 -32.57
N MET A 403 -5.91 20.70 -31.41
CA MET A 403 -5.51 21.39 -30.18
C MET A 403 -4.13 22.05 -30.30
N GLN A 404 -3.25 21.51 -31.16
CA GLN A 404 -2.00 22.14 -31.58
C GLN A 404 -1.86 22.08 -33.09
N ASP A 405 -1.46 23.21 -33.68
CA ASP A 405 -1.08 23.24 -35.10
C ASP A 405 0.30 22.57 -35.26
N LEU A 406 0.29 21.32 -35.72
CA LEU A 406 1.49 20.53 -35.97
C LEU A 406 2.43 21.17 -37.01
N ALA A 407 1.89 21.94 -37.96
CA ALA A 407 2.72 22.67 -38.91
C ALA A 407 3.45 23.82 -38.21
N ALA A 408 2.74 24.60 -37.39
CA ALA A 408 3.35 25.65 -36.58
C ALA A 408 4.38 25.08 -35.58
N LEU A 409 4.10 23.90 -35.00
CA LEU A 409 5.05 23.21 -34.13
C LEU A 409 6.30 22.78 -34.90
N ALA A 410 6.15 22.17 -36.08
CA ALA A 410 7.28 21.78 -36.92
C ALA A 410 8.09 22.99 -37.44
N GLU A 411 7.43 24.14 -37.63
CA GLU A 411 8.09 25.40 -37.97
C GLU A 411 8.83 26.00 -36.78
N SER A 412 8.32 25.85 -35.55
CA SER A 412 9.01 26.31 -34.34
C SER A 412 10.28 25.51 -34.05
N VAL A 413 10.37 24.25 -34.52
CA VAL A 413 11.60 23.45 -34.55
C VAL A 413 12.51 23.85 -35.72
N SER A 414 12.78 25.15 -35.90
CA SER A 414 13.74 25.60 -36.91
C SER A 414 15.10 25.83 -36.25
N PRO A 415 16.20 25.29 -36.79
CA PRO A 415 17.52 25.56 -36.24
C PRO A 415 17.84 27.05 -36.29
N ASP A 416 18.54 27.51 -35.27
CA ASP A 416 19.09 28.87 -35.27
C ASP A 416 19.89 29.08 -36.56
N PHE A 417 19.81 30.30 -37.09
CA PHE A 417 20.50 30.76 -38.30
C PHE A 417 20.00 30.21 -39.63
N LEU A 418 18.87 29.50 -39.66
CA LEU A 418 18.24 29.11 -40.93
C LEU A 418 17.91 30.30 -41.85
N CYS A 419 17.69 31.48 -41.28
CA CYS A 419 17.47 32.72 -42.02
C CYS A 419 18.66 33.13 -42.91
N GLN A 420 19.87 32.62 -42.64
CA GLN A 420 21.08 32.89 -43.42
C GLN A 420 21.24 32.01 -44.67
N GLY A 421 20.20 31.22 -44.97
CA GLY A 421 20.14 30.26 -46.06
C GLY A 421 20.60 28.87 -45.64
N GLY A 422 20.64 27.96 -46.61
CA GLY A 422 20.97 26.54 -46.38
C GLY A 422 19.81 25.64 -46.79
N THR A 423 20.01 24.35 -46.61
CA THR A 423 19.00 23.32 -46.87
C THR A 423 18.54 22.75 -45.53
N VAL A 424 17.23 22.55 -45.38
CA VAL A 424 16.64 21.92 -44.18
C VAL A 424 15.91 20.65 -44.56
N ARG A 425 16.13 19.61 -43.76
CA ARG A 425 15.25 18.44 -43.71
C ARG A 425 14.66 18.32 -42.32
N ARG A 426 13.41 17.89 -42.29
CA ARG A 426 12.68 17.61 -41.06
C ARG A 426 12.53 16.12 -40.88
N LEU A 427 12.64 15.69 -39.64
CA LEU A 427 12.47 14.33 -39.18
C LEU A 427 11.48 14.33 -38.03
N ALA A 428 10.42 13.52 -38.14
CA ALA A 428 9.56 13.17 -37.02
C ALA A 428 9.83 11.72 -36.62
N VAL A 429 10.26 11.52 -35.38
CA VAL A 429 10.48 10.21 -34.79
C VAL A 429 9.28 9.87 -33.93
N LEU A 430 8.51 8.87 -34.37
CA LEU A 430 7.34 8.39 -33.64
C LEU A 430 7.76 7.41 -32.54
N PRO A 431 7.03 7.37 -31.40
CA PRO A 431 7.16 6.26 -30.46
C PRO A 431 6.82 4.95 -31.17
N ALA A 432 7.39 3.82 -30.71
CA ALA A 432 7.35 2.47 -31.30
C ALA A 432 5.99 2.01 -31.92
N ALA A 433 5.64 2.61 -33.05
CA ALA A 433 4.42 2.39 -33.81
C ALA A 433 4.78 1.74 -35.15
N ASP A 434 3.81 1.06 -35.77
CA ASP A 434 4.00 0.58 -37.14
C ASP A 434 4.22 1.81 -38.06
N PRO A 435 5.28 1.83 -38.90
CA PRO A 435 5.47 2.88 -39.92
C PRO A 435 4.26 3.05 -40.85
N ARG A 436 3.40 2.03 -40.95
CA ARG A 436 2.15 2.03 -41.73
C ARG A 436 0.93 2.37 -40.89
N SER A 437 1.10 2.74 -39.63
CA SER A 437 0.00 3.23 -38.81
C SER A 437 -0.67 4.42 -39.50
N GLU A 438 -1.99 4.47 -39.42
CA GLU A 438 -2.78 5.58 -39.95
C GLU A 438 -2.29 6.91 -39.39
N THR A 439 -1.86 6.92 -38.13
CA THR A 439 -1.29 8.07 -37.45
C THR A 439 0.02 8.56 -38.07
N ALA A 440 0.90 7.67 -38.53
CA ALA A 440 2.11 8.07 -39.25
C ALA A 440 1.79 8.70 -40.61
N VAL A 441 0.76 8.20 -41.29
CA VAL A 441 0.27 8.75 -42.57
C VAL A 441 -0.35 10.13 -42.35
N GLN A 442 -1.18 10.28 -41.33
CA GLN A 442 -1.79 11.56 -40.96
C GLN A 442 -0.72 12.59 -40.57
N LEU A 443 0.25 12.23 -39.72
CA LEU A 443 1.35 13.12 -39.36
C LEU A 443 2.15 13.54 -40.59
N LYS A 444 2.49 12.61 -41.49
CA LYS A 444 3.19 12.92 -42.73
C LYS A 444 2.40 13.85 -43.65
N SER A 445 1.07 13.75 -43.66
CA SER A 445 0.21 14.63 -44.46
C SER A 445 0.13 16.06 -43.93
N GLN A 446 0.29 16.24 -42.61
CA GLN A 446 0.27 17.54 -41.96
C GLN A 446 1.64 18.22 -41.92
N LEU A 447 2.71 17.42 -41.90
CA LEU A 447 4.07 17.93 -42.02
C LEU A 447 4.40 18.33 -43.48
N SER A 448 5.39 19.21 -43.66
CA SER A 448 5.88 19.61 -44.99
C SER A 448 6.27 18.40 -45.83
N LYS A 449 6.15 18.50 -47.17
CA LYS A 449 6.49 17.41 -48.13
C LYS A 449 7.91 16.85 -47.96
N ASP A 450 8.82 17.67 -47.42
CA ASP A 450 10.22 17.31 -47.18
C ASP A 450 10.48 16.64 -45.81
N SER A 451 9.42 16.36 -45.04
CA SER A 451 9.52 15.71 -43.74
C SER A 451 9.58 14.19 -43.88
N THR A 452 10.54 13.59 -43.19
CA THR A 452 10.66 12.13 -43.03
C THR A 452 10.02 11.72 -41.71
N VAL A 453 9.21 10.67 -41.71
CA VAL A 453 8.60 10.12 -40.48
C VAL A 453 9.17 8.73 -40.25
N ILE A 454 9.75 8.48 -39.07
CA ILE A 454 10.41 7.21 -38.73
C ILE A 454 9.86 6.69 -37.39
N PRO A 455 9.45 5.42 -37.31
CA PRO A 455 9.11 4.78 -36.03
C PRO A 455 10.38 4.29 -35.34
N ALA A 456 10.79 4.99 -34.28
CA ALA A 456 12.09 4.72 -33.65
C ALA A 456 12.23 5.25 -32.22
N GLY A 457 11.20 5.90 -31.68
CA GLY A 457 11.23 6.53 -30.37
C GLY A 457 10.70 5.65 -29.25
N GLU A 458 11.13 5.95 -28.03
CA GLU A 458 10.52 5.44 -26.80
C GLU A 458 9.53 6.48 -26.26
N GLY A 459 8.24 6.14 -26.24
CA GLY A 459 7.18 6.86 -25.50
C GLY A 459 6.83 8.29 -25.93
N GLU A 460 7.63 8.95 -26.78
CA GLU A 460 7.45 10.35 -27.14
C GLU A 460 7.65 10.61 -28.64
N LEU A 461 7.01 11.67 -29.13
CA LEU A 461 7.24 12.20 -30.48
C LEU A 461 8.44 13.15 -30.43
N THR A 462 9.45 12.89 -31.24
CA THR A 462 10.57 13.84 -31.40
C THR A 462 10.53 14.46 -32.79
N LEU A 463 10.43 15.77 -32.85
CA LEU A 463 10.60 16.56 -34.05
C LEU A 463 12.04 17.05 -34.11
N CYS A 464 12.73 16.80 -35.20
CA CYS A 464 14.10 17.23 -35.43
C CYS A 464 14.20 17.91 -36.79
N SER A 465 14.87 19.04 -36.84
CA SER A 465 15.24 19.70 -38.09
C SER A 465 16.75 19.73 -38.18
N GLU A 466 17.30 19.17 -39.26
CA GLU A 466 18.72 19.31 -39.59
C GLU A 466 18.86 20.35 -40.69
N ALA A 467 19.71 21.35 -40.45
CA ALA A 467 20.10 22.33 -41.46
C ALA A 467 21.58 22.14 -41.83
N TRP A 468 21.89 22.24 -43.11
CA TRP A 468 23.25 22.28 -43.62
C TRP A 468 23.39 23.31 -44.73
N ASP A 469 24.60 23.47 -45.25
CA ASP A 469 24.93 24.53 -46.23
C ASP A 469 24.72 25.95 -45.71
N LEU A 470 24.82 26.10 -44.39
CA LEU A 470 24.81 27.40 -43.75
C LEU A 470 26.04 28.20 -44.20
N ALA A 471 25.81 29.44 -44.62
CA ALA A 471 26.87 30.33 -45.04
C ALA A 471 27.68 30.80 -43.82
N VAL A 472 28.85 30.18 -43.59
CA VAL A 472 29.77 30.56 -42.50
C VAL A 472 30.08 32.07 -42.45
N PRO A 473 30.25 32.79 -43.58
CA PRO A 473 30.41 34.25 -43.53
C PRO A 473 29.21 34.99 -42.91
N HIS A 474 27.99 34.54 -43.17
CA HIS A 474 26.77 35.14 -42.60
C HIS A 474 26.60 34.79 -41.12
N LEU A 475 26.93 33.56 -40.73
CA LEU A 475 26.94 33.16 -39.33
C LEU A 475 27.96 33.93 -38.51
N ALA A 476 29.18 34.11 -39.05
CA ALA A 476 30.22 34.89 -38.41
C ALA A 476 29.81 36.36 -38.27
N LEU A 477 29.10 36.93 -39.26
CA LEU A 477 28.54 38.26 -39.16
C LEU A 477 27.56 38.38 -37.99
N GLU A 478 26.68 37.40 -37.82
CA GLU A 478 25.64 37.40 -36.79
C GLU A 478 26.23 37.18 -35.38
N LEU A 479 27.10 36.17 -35.22
CA LEU A 479 27.73 35.83 -33.95
C LEU A 479 28.69 36.93 -33.44
N ILE A 480 29.27 37.73 -34.34
CA ILE A 480 30.27 38.76 -34.01
C ILE A 480 29.68 40.17 -34.17
N GLN A 481 28.42 40.36 -33.75
CA GLN A 481 27.76 41.67 -33.64
C GLN A 481 27.80 42.51 -34.92
N SER A 482 27.68 41.87 -36.09
CA SER A 482 27.64 42.53 -37.40
C SER A 482 28.90 43.30 -37.80
N ARG A 483 30.05 42.99 -37.22
CA ARG A 483 31.34 43.60 -37.59
C ARG A 483 31.87 43.03 -38.91
N ARG A 484 31.82 43.84 -39.98
CA ARG A 484 32.17 43.46 -41.36
C ARG A 484 33.61 42.95 -41.53
N ASP A 485 34.54 43.47 -40.73
CA ASP A 485 35.94 43.06 -40.72
C ASP A 485 36.14 41.58 -40.36
N TYR A 486 35.22 41.00 -39.57
CA TYR A 486 35.26 39.59 -39.22
C TYR A 486 34.63 38.68 -40.27
N VAL A 487 33.79 39.19 -41.17
CA VAL A 487 33.26 38.41 -42.31
C VAL A 487 34.35 38.16 -43.34
N ASP A 488 35.12 39.20 -43.65
CA ASP A 488 36.31 39.10 -44.49
C ASP A 488 37.37 38.21 -43.83
N PHE A 489 37.49 38.25 -42.50
CA PHE A 489 38.36 37.33 -41.77
C PHE A 489 37.85 35.89 -41.81
N ALA A 490 36.58 35.61 -41.48
CA ALA A 490 36.01 34.26 -41.46
C ALA A 490 36.05 33.59 -42.84
N SER A 491 35.74 34.35 -43.91
CA SER A 491 35.86 33.88 -45.29
C SER A 491 37.31 33.56 -45.70
N ARG A 492 38.30 34.18 -45.06
CA ARG A 492 39.74 33.90 -45.24
C ARG A 492 40.26 32.80 -44.31
N VAL A 493 39.80 32.72 -43.06
CA VAL A 493 40.29 31.77 -42.06
C VAL A 493 39.87 30.33 -42.36
N GLN A 494 38.74 30.13 -43.05
CA GLN A 494 38.34 28.81 -43.55
C GLN A 494 39.30 28.23 -44.62
N THR A 495 40.26 29.01 -45.13
CA THR A 495 41.18 28.57 -46.19
C THR A 495 42.46 27.89 -45.70
N ARG A 496 42.68 27.74 -44.38
CA ARG A 496 43.79 26.88 -43.92
C ARG A 496 43.38 25.41 -43.79
N SER A 497 42.91 24.84 -44.89
CA SER A 497 42.88 23.39 -45.11
C SER A 497 44.28 22.82 -45.38
N ASP A 498 45.29 23.68 -45.58
CA ASP A 498 46.71 23.35 -45.66
C ASP A 498 47.34 22.97 -44.30
N VAL A 499 46.66 23.31 -43.20
CA VAL A 499 47.07 22.92 -41.85
C VAL A 499 46.42 21.60 -41.53
N ALA A 500 47.23 20.54 -41.49
CA ALA A 500 46.81 19.26 -40.93
C ALA A 500 46.62 19.45 -39.41
N TRP A 501 45.44 19.90 -38.99
CA TRP A 501 45.15 20.13 -37.57
C TRP A 501 45.38 18.88 -36.70
N GLY A 502 45.23 17.67 -37.28
CA GLY A 502 45.61 16.42 -36.65
C GLY A 502 47.09 16.35 -36.26
N SER A 503 48.01 16.81 -37.12
CA SER A 503 49.45 16.79 -36.81
C SER A 503 49.82 17.82 -35.74
N LEU A 504 49.10 18.95 -35.65
CA LEU A 504 49.30 19.93 -34.58
C LEU A 504 48.76 19.49 -33.23
N ILE A 505 47.74 18.61 -33.21
CA ILE A 505 47.23 18.00 -31.97
C ILE A 505 48.19 16.88 -31.55
N GLU A 506 48.68 16.07 -32.48
CA GLU A 506 49.71 15.05 -32.20
C GLU A 506 51.03 15.66 -31.70
N ASP A 507 51.46 16.81 -32.25
CA ASP A 507 52.65 17.53 -31.77
C ASP A 507 52.42 18.27 -30.43
N ALA A 508 51.17 18.58 -30.06
CA ALA A 508 50.83 19.25 -28.80
C ALA A 508 50.56 18.27 -27.65
N VAL A 509 50.18 17.02 -27.96
CA VAL A 509 50.12 15.95 -26.98
C VAL A 509 51.42 15.16 -27.04
N ASP A 510 52.47 15.74 -26.46
CA ASP A 510 53.67 15.02 -26.06
C ASP A 510 53.27 14.06 -24.90
N VAL A 511 52.55 12.97 -25.23
CA VAL A 511 52.04 11.96 -24.28
C VAL A 511 53.20 11.28 -23.54
N GLU A 512 54.44 11.40 -24.02
CA GLU A 512 55.62 10.90 -23.32
C GLU A 512 55.96 11.68 -22.03
N ALA A 513 55.45 12.91 -21.85
CA ALA A 513 55.65 13.68 -20.61
C ALA A 513 54.62 13.36 -19.49
N LEU A 514 53.59 12.56 -19.78
CA LEU A 514 52.58 12.11 -18.80
C LEU A 514 52.65 10.60 -18.50
N SER A 515 53.80 9.97 -18.73
CA SER A 515 54.10 8.66 -18.15
C SER A 515 54.15 8.77 -16.62
N ILE A 516 53.01 8.53 -15.97
CA ILE A 516 52.95 8.26 -14.52
C ILE A 516 53.86 7.06 -14.24
N PRO A 517 54.92 7.20 -13.43
CA PRO A 517 55.82 6.08 -13.13
C PRO A 517 55.03 4.95 -12.45
N PRO A 518 55.31 3.68 -12.80
CA PRO A 518 54.58 2.55 -12.25
C PRO A 518 54.73 2.53 -10.72
N ALA A 519 53.59 2.43 -10.03
CA ALA A 519 53.54 2.25 -8.60
C ALA A 519 54.38 1.03 -8.20
N LYS A 520 55.44 1.27 -7.41
CA LYS A 520 56.19 0.19 -6.77
C LYS A 520 55.24 -0.59 -5.86
N ASN A 521 54.89 -1.80 -6.27
CA ASN A 521 54.28 -2.78 -5.39
C ASN A 521 55.26 -3.08 -4.25
N ARG A 522 54.98 -2.54 -3.05
CA ARG A 522 55.53 -3.04 -1.80
C ARG A 522 54.67 -4.23 -1.38
N SER A 523 55.26 -5.42 -1.47
CA SER A 523 54.96 -6.56 -0.62
C SER A 523 55.26 -6.24 0.84
#